data_AF-A0A2V5QQI1-F1
#
_entry.id   AF-A0A2V5QQI1-F1
#
_cell.length_a   1.000
_cell.length_b   1.000
_cell.length_c   1.000
_cell.angle_alpha   90.00
_cell.angle_beta   90.00
_cell.angle_gamma   90.00
#
_symmetry.space_group_name_H-M   'P 1'
#
loop_
_entity.id
_entity.type
_entity.pdbx_description
1 polymer ?
#
loop_
_entity_poly.entity_id
_entity_poly.type
_entity_poly.pdbx_seq_one_letter_code
_entity_poly.pdbx_strand_id
1 'polypeptide(L)'
;MSLIQPAGTLPGDIRGRFNRNPRYNSRRFSCENALKSNNRVTFSMRCPASIAAIVPAEKTIINPMKTTYAYIKIALPLLAAAILTAASARADTYSWTNFQSDIAGVAQHTDPNLVNPWGMAASPTGIIWVSDNGTGVSTLYNQDGTARSLVVTIPTSKQNRGTGNPTGVVFNGTQFFQVTKNGTSAPAFFIFVSEDGSISGWNPTVDPTNAIIAVDNGTNHGVNHAVYKSATLGVANGHNFMFVSNFHTGQVETYDESFHQVSPNGFVDPNLPAGYAPFGIRNFNDEIFVTYAKQDHAKHDDVPGPGFGFVNVFDTSGNFLRRLVSQGNLNAPWGLALVEGSNLWVGNFGDGLINVYDPMTGAFIETLMRADGTPLQFDGLWDLLPLGSGVYFTAGIADEAHGLFGIITED
;
A
#
# COMPACT_ATOMS: atom_id res chain seq x y z
N MET A 1 -13.55 19.25 61.36
CA MET A 1 -13.19 18.66 62.68
C MET A 1 -12.68 17.26 62.38
N SER A 2 -11.38 17.10 62.13
CA SER A 2 -10.39 16.37 63.00
C SER A 2 -10.70 14.86 63.04
N LEU A 3 -9.87 13.89 62.66
CA LEU A 3 -8.42 13.63 62.85
C LEU A 3 -7.98 12.54 61.81
N ILE A 4 -6.82 12.65 61.13
CA ILE A 4 -5.47 12.14 61.47
C ILE A 4 -5.30 10.59 61.34
N GLN A 5 -4.32 10.19 60.50
CA GLN A 5 -3.76 8.85 60.27
C GLN A 5 -3.01 8.28 61.50
N PRO A 6 -2.48 7.04 61.45
CA PRO A 6 -1.04 6.92 61.13
C PRO A 6 -0.61 5.63 60.37
N ALA A 7 0.68 5.63 60.02
CA ALA A 7 1.43 4.69 59.17
C ALA A 7 2.23 3.60 59.96
N GLY A 8 2.84 2.67 59.21
CA GLY A 8 3.92 1.72 59.60
C GLY A 8 3.49 0.25 59.47
N THR A 9 4.22 -0.74 58.92
CA THR A 9 5.67 -0.97 58.76
C THR A 9 5.91 -2.23 57.87
N LEU A 10 6.97 -2.24 57.03
CA LEU A 10 7.66 -3.43 56.45
C LEU A 10 8.60 -4.07 57.52
N PRO A 11 9.25 -5.27 57.39
CA PRO A 11 9.78 -5.94 56.18
C PRO A 11 9.79 -7.50 56.16
N GLY A 12 10.28 -8.12 55.08
CA GLY A 12 10.59 -9.56 55.05
C GLY A 12 11.14 -10.09 53.71
N ASP A 13 12.46 -10.05 53.55
CA ASP A 13 13.26 -10.69 52.49
C ASP A 13 13.62 -12.14 52.90
N ILE A 14 13.42 -13.13 52.01
CA ILE A 14 14.11 -14.42 52.07
C ILE A 14 14.55 -14.84 50.67
N ARG A 15 15.88 -14.84 50.49
CA ARG A 15 16.61 -15.43 49.37
C ARG A 15 16.70 -16.96 49.48
N GLY A 16 16.65 -17.62 48.33
CA GLY A 16 17.75 -18.51 47.92
C GLY A 16 17.42 -19.98 47.58
N ARG A 17 17.69 -20.35 46.31
CA ARG A 17 18.58 -21.44 45.81
C ARG A 17 18.14 -21.89 44.40
N PHE A 18 18.87 -21.58 43.33
CA PHE A 18 19.92 -22.41 42.69
C PHE A 18 19.58 -23.90 42.52
N ASN A 19 19.33 -24.37 41.27
CA ASN A 19 20.28 -25.21 40.51
C ASN A 19 19.77 -25.64 39.11
N ARG A 20 20.68 -25.48 38.12
CA ARG A 20 21.09 -26.42 37.05
C ARG A 20 20.06 -27.05 36.08
N ASN A 21 20.16 -26.55 34.84
CA ASN A 21 20.29 -27.25 33.55
C ASN A 21 20.41 -28.80 33.57
N PRO A 22 19.80 -29.51 32.61
CA PRO A 22 20.66 -30.22 31.65
C PRO A 22 20.15 -30.31 30.19
N ARG A 23 21.11 -30.09 29.27
CA ARG A 23 21.53 -30.89 28.09
C ARG A 23 20.48 -31.48 27.11
N TYR A 24 20.62 -31.04 25.86
CA TYR A 24 20.81 -31.82 24.61
C TYR A 24 20.43 -33.31 24.64
N ASN A 25 19.52 -33.72 23.75
CA ASN A 25 19.67 -35.01 23.08
C ASN A 25 19.03 -35.04 21.68
N SER A 26 19.89 -35.13 20.67
CA SER A 26 19.59 -35.52 19.29
C SER A 26 19.15 -36.99 19.24
N ARG A 27 18.04 -37.31 18.58
CA ARG A 27 17.71 -38.69 18.19
C ARG A 27 17.85 -38.87 16.69
N ARG A 28 18.93 -39.55 16.31
CA ARG A 28 19.00 -40.40 15.11
C ARG A 28 18.07 -41.58 15.32
N PHE A 29 17.30 -41.95 14.30
CA PHE A 29 16.71 -43.28 14.17
C PHE A 29 17.38 -43.99 12.99
N SER A 30 17.84 -45.23 13.23
CA SER A 30 18.36 -46.14 12.21
C SER A 30 17.64 -47.47 12.33
N CYS A 31 17.08 -47.87 11.18
CA CYS A 31 16.92 -49.19 10.54
C CYS A 31 16.36 -50.46 11.23
N GLU A 32 15.65 -51.21 10.35
CA GLU A 32 15.28 -52.65 10.33
C GLU A 32 14.02 -53.07 11.14
N ASN A 33 13.09 -53.92 10.66
CA ASN A 33 13.01 -54.78 9.49
C ASN A 33 11.55 -55.18 9.14
N ALA A 34 11.30 -55.37 7.84
CA ALA A 34 10.42 -56.32 7.12
C ALA A 34 8.97 -56.65 7.59
N LEU A 35 8.00 -56.51 6.65
CA LEU A 35 7.16 -57.62 6.12
C LEU A 35 6.33 -57.22 4.87
N LYS A 36 6.73 -57.80 3.73
CA LYS A 36 5.98 -58.27 2.53
C LYS A 36 4.61 -57.66 2.17
N SER A 37 4.46 -57.21 0.93
CA SER A 37 3.67 -57.91 -0.11
C SER A 37 3.93 -57.34 -1.52
N ASN A 38 3.63 -58.15 -2.53
CA ASN A 38 4.14 -58.11 -3.90
C ASN A 38 3.43 -57.10 -4.82
N ASN A 39 4.19 -56.41 -5.68
CA ASN A 39 3.82 -56.22 -7.09
C ASN A 39 5.06 -55.84 -7.92
N ARG A 40 5.59 -56.81 -8.67
CA ARG A 40 6.63 -56.62 -9.69
C ARG A 40 5.95 -56.30 -11.02
N VAL A 41 6.24 -55.12 -11.59
CA VAL A 41 6.15 -54.89 -13.03
C VAL A 41 7.58 -54.77 -13.55
N THR A 42 8.01 -55.80 -14.26
CA THR A 42 9.28 -55.86 -14.99
C THR A 42 9.16 -55.12 -16.32
N PHE A 43 9.97 -54.08 -16.53
CA PHE A 43 10.24 -53.57 -17.87
C PHE A 43 11.31 -54.45 -18.53
N SER A 44 10.92 -55.20 -19.57
CA SER A 44 11.83 -55.96 -20.42
C SER A 44 12.38 -55.02 -21.50
N MET A 45 13.68 -54.77 -21.52
CA MET A 45 14.36 -54.24 -22.70
C MET A 45 14.38 -55.32 -23.78
N ARG A 46 13.69 -55.09 -24.90
CA ARG A 46 13.89 -55.83 -26.15
C ARG A 46 14.61 -54.92 -27.14
N CYS A 47 15.77 -55.38 -27.63
CA CYS A 47 16.37 -54.87 -28.86
C CYS A 47 15.42 -55.04 -30.04
N PRO A 48 15.32 -54.08 -30.97
CA PRO A 48 14.88 -54.37 -32.33
C PRO A 48 16.07 -54.80 -33.18
N ALA A 49 15.83 -55.83 -34.00
CA ALA A 49 16.75 -56.41 -34.96
C ALA A 49 17.03 -55.48 -36.14
N SER A 50 18.23 -55.61 -36.70
CA SER A 50 18.65 -55.00 -37.96
C SER A 50 17.80 -55.48 -39.14
N ILE A 51 17.31 -54.55 -39.94
CA ILE A 51 16.88 -54.80 -41.33
C ILE A 51 17.78 -53.94 -42.23
N ALA A 52 18.58 -54.61 -43.04
CA ALA A 52 19.34 -53.99 -44.13
C ALA A 52 18.37 -53.70 -45.29
N ALA A 53 18.27 -52.43 -45.69
CA ALA A 53 17.68 -52.03 -46.96
C ALA A 53 18.79 -51.40 -47.82
N ILE A 54 19.06 -52.05 -48.95
CA ILE A 54 19.99 -51.60 -49.99
C ILE A 54 19.28 -50.50 -50.79
N VAL A 55 19.90 -49.31 -50.88
CA VAL A 55 19.46 -48.22 -51.77
C VAL A 55 20.61 -47.94 -52.76
N PRO A 56 20.36 -47.86 -54.08
CA PRO A 56 21.42 -47.65 -55.06
C PRO A 56 21.95 -46.22 -54.98
N ALA A 57 23.26 -46.07 -55.19
CA ALA A 57 23.94 -44.79 -55.25
C ALA A 57 23.56 -44.06 -56.56
N GLU A 58 22.78 -42.99 -56.45
CA GLU A 58 22.56 -42.04 -57.54
C GLU A 58 23.62 -40.93 -57.47
N LYS A 59 24.33 -40.74 -58.58
CA LYS A 59 25.51 -39.88 -58.70
C LYS A 59 25.04 -38.46 -59.03
N THR A 60 24.83 -37.62 -58.02
CA THR A 60 24.49 -36.21 -58.26
C THR A 60 25.75 -35.41 -58.64
N ILE A 61 25.76 -34.90 -59.87
CA ILE A 61 26.79 -34.00 -60.41
C ILE A 61 26.63 -32.64 -59.73
N ILE A 62 27.65 -32.21 -58.98
CA ILE A 62 27.69 -30.89 -58.35
C ILE A 62 28.22 -29.89 -59.38
N ASN A 63 27.35 -29.01 -59.88
CA ASN A 63 27.78 -27.81 -60.60
C ASN A 63 28.20 -26.71 -59.61
N PRO A 64 29.29 -25.96 -59.87
CA PRO A 64 29.77 -24.95 -58.95
C PRO A 64 28.87 -23.72 -58.97
N MET A 65 28.15 -23.46 -57.86
CA MET A 65 27.43 -22.21 -57.63
C MET A 65 28.43 -21.08 -57.37
N LYS A 66 28.67 -20.26 -58.39
CA LYS A 66 29.28 -18.92 -58.27
C LYS A 66 28.27 -17.93 -57.69
N THR A 67 27.94 -18.03 -56.40
CA THR A 67 27.05 -17.02 -55.77
C THR A 67 27.24 -16.81 -54.28
N THR A 68 28.25 -17.42 -53.65
CA THR A 68 28.40 -17.39 -52.18
C THR A 68 29.22 -16.22 -51.64
N TYR A 69 29.98 -15.49 -52.47
CA TYR A 69 30.87 -14.41 -52.02
C TYR A 69 30.22 -13.01 -51.97
N ALA A 70 29.02 -12.81 -52.55
CA ALA A 70 28.36 -11.51 -52.59
C ALA A 70 27.56 -11.19 -51.31
N TYR A 71 27.10 -12.20 -50.56
CA TYR A 71 26.22 -12.00 -49.40
C TYR A 71 26.97 -11.69 -48.10
N ILE A 72 28.25 -12.08 -47.98
CA ILE A 72 29.06 -11.84 -46.77
C ILE A 72 29.48 -10.36 -46.63
N LYS A 73 29.60 -9.61 -47.74
CA LYS A 73 30.00 -8.20 -47.72
C LYS A 73 28.84 -7.22 -47.44
N ILE A 74 27.59 -7.66 -47.52
CA ILE A 74 26.40 -6.81 -47.31
C ILE A 74 25.74 -7.13 -45.96
N ALA A 75 25.77 -8.38 -45.49
CA ALA A 75 25.15 -8.77 -44.22
C ALA A 75 25.89 -8.24 -42.97
N LEU A 76 27.22 -8.13 -43.03
CA LEU A 76 28.04 -7.69 -41.89
C LEU A 76 27.90 -6.19 -41.54
N PRO A 77 27.82 -5.23 -42.50
CA PRO A 77 27.53 -3.84 -42.16
C PRO A 77 26.07 -3.58 -41.75
N LEU A 78 25.12 -4.43 -42.18
CA LEU A 78 23.72 -4.33 -41.75
C LEU A 78 23.49 -4.79 -40.30
N LEU A 79 24.23 -5.80 -39.84
CA LEU A 79 24.19 -6.21 -38.43
C LEU A 79 24.91 -5.20 -37.51
N ALA A 80 25.96 -4.54 -37.99
CA ALA A 80 26.61 -3.44 -37.26
C ALA A 80 25.73 -2.17 -37.20
N ALA A 81 24.97 -1.86 -38.25
CA ALA A 81 24.03 -0.73 -38.27
C ALA A 81 22.80 -0.97 -37.39
N ALA A 82 22.36 -2.23 -37.21
CA ALA A 82 21.24 -2.58 -36.32
C ALA A 82 21.58 -2.50 -34.83
N ILE A 83 22.87 -2.53 -34.46
CA ILE A 83 23.32 -2.38 -33.06
C ILE A 83 23.43 -0.89 -32.65
N LEU A 84 23.46 0.03 -33.62
CA LEU A 84 23.56 1.48 -33.37
C LEU A 84 22.21 2.22 -33.31
N THR A 85 21.08 1.53 -33.46
CA THR A 85 19.73 2.09 -33.29
C THR A 85 18.97 1.50 -32.10
N ALA A 86 19.66 0.86 -31.16
CA ALA A 86 19.14 0.81 -29.80
C ALA A 86 19.18 2.25 -29.27
N ALA A 87 18.13 3.01 -29.54
CA ALA A 87 17.83 4.16 -28.72
C ALA A 87 17.83 3.63 -27.29
N SER A 88 18.83 3.99 -26.50
CA SER A 88 18.72 3.87 -25.06
C SER A 88 17.49 4.70 -24.73
N ALA A 89 16.35 4.05 -24.51
CA ALA A 89 15.28 4.65 -23.73
C ALA A 89 15.98 5.04 -22.42
N ARG A 90 16.20 6.34 -22.23
CA ARG A 90 16.63 6.81 -20.92
C ARG A 90 15.43 6.52 -20.02
N ALA A 91 15.66 5.79 -18.95
CA ALA A 91 14.67 5.71 -17.89
C ALA A 91 14.40 7.14 -17.42
N ASP A 92 13.14 7.47 -17.18
CA ASP A 92 12.76 8.77 -16.68
C ASP A 92 13.41 8.96 -15.30
N THR A 93 13.95 10.15 -15.06
CA THR A 93 14.56 10.47 -13.78
C THR A 93 13.70 11.49 -13.05
N TYR A 94 13.69 11.40 -11.74
CA TYR A 94 12.80 12.18 -10.91
C TYR A 94 13.59 12.96 -9.86
N SER A 95 13.13 14.19 -9.66
CA SER A 95 13.52 15.06 -8.56
C SER A 95 12.33 15.30 -7.63
N TRP A 96 12.60 15.91 -6.49
CA TRP A 96 11.56 16.26 -5.54
C TRP A 96 11.86 17.59 -4.85
N THR A 97 10.81 18.18 -4.30
CA THR A 97 10.90 19.35 -3.42
C THR A 97 10.15 19.07 -2.13
N ASN A 98 10.84 19.23 -0.99
CA ASN A 98 10.21 19.21 0.32
C ASN A 98 9.58 20.59 0.60
N PHE A 99 8.26 20.65 0.63
CA PHE A 99 7.55 21.90 0.89
C PHE A 99 7.42 22.18 2.38
N GLN A 100 6.96 21.19 3.15
CA GLN A 100 6.65 21.36 4.57
C GLN A 100 7.24 20.22 5.41
N SER A 101 7.67 20.55 6.62
CA SER A 101 8.07 19.63 7.68
C SER A 101 7.86 20.30 9.02
N ASP A 102 7.61 19.54 10.09
CA ASP A 102 7.62 20.06 11.46
C ASP A 102 9.03 20.34 11.98
N ILE A 103 10.08 19.87 11.28
CA ILE A 103 11.48 20.10 11.61
C ILE A 103 12.02 21.33 10.87
N ALA A 104 12.53 22.30 11.64
CA ALA A 104 13.16 23.51 11.10
C ALA A 104 14.37 23.16 10.19
N GLY A 105 14.32 23.63 8.94
CA GLY A 105 15.41 23.47 7.97
C GLY A 105 15.38 22.17 7.15
N VAL A 106 14.41 21.28 7.35
CA VAL A 106 14.24 20.04 6.57
C VAL A 106 13.46 20.25 5.26
N ALA A 107 12.57 21.25 5.24
CA ALA A 107 11.77 21.64 4.09
C ALA A 107 11.80 23.16 3.88
N GLN A 108 11.21 23.64 2.78
CA GLN A 108 11.13 25.08 2.48
C GLN A 108 10.40 25.88 3.56
N HIS A 109 9.41 25.25 4.19
CA HIS A 109 8.60 25.81 5.26
C HIS A 109 8.56 24.88 6.46
N THR A 110 8.32 25.46 7.63
CA THR A 110 8.14 24.69 8.87
C THR A 110 6.68 24.80 9.32
N ASP A 111 6.00 23.67 9.43
CA ASP A 111 4.64 23.57 9.96
C ASP A 111 4.62 22.59 11.14
N PRO A 112 4.46 23.08 12.39
CA PRO A 112 4.48 22.23 13.57
C PRO A 112 3.27 21.28 13.67
N ASN A 113 2.25 21.43 12.82
CA ASN A 113 1.12 20.49 12.78
C ASN A 113 1.42 19.26 11.93
N LEU A 114 2.35 19.35 10.97
CA LEU A 114 2.63 18.29 9.99
C LEU A 114 3.51 17.19 10.61
N VAL A 115 2.94 16.43 11.54
CA VAL A 115 3.57 15.26 12.18
C VAL A 115 2.87 14.00 11.71
N ASN A 116 3.64 13.03 11.23
CA ASN A 116 3.14 11.80 10.59
C ASN A 116 1.98 12.07 9.62
N PRO A 117 2.17 12.86 8.54
CA PRO A 117 1.11 13.10 7.58
C PRO A 117 0.85 11.84 6.75
N TRP A 118 -0.41 11.39 6.73
CA TRP A 118 -0.84 10.21 5.98
C TRP A 118 -1.54 10.61 4.69
N GLY A 119 -2.87 10.46 4.62
CA GLY A 119 -3.63 10.64 3.39
C GLY A 119 -3.78 12.10 2.98
N MET A 120 -3.96 12.27 1.67
CA MET A 120 -4.22 13.54 1.03
C MET A 120 -5.47 13.48 0.14
N ALA A 121 -6.14 14.63 0.02
CA ALA A 121 -7.20 14.84 -0.97
C ALA A 121 -7.16 16.29 -1.48
N ALA A 122 -7.41 16.49 -2.77
CA ALA A 122 -7.54 17.83 -3.33
C ALA A 122 -9.00 18.28 -3.40
N SER A 123 -9.23 19.54 -3.02
CA SER A 123 -10.46 20.25 -3.38
C SER A 123 -10.54 20.51 -4.90
N PRO A 124 -11.72 20.85 -5.46
CA PRO A 124 -11.86 21.20 -6.87
C PRO A 124 -11.01 22.40 -7.33
N THR A 125 -10.58 23.25 -6.40
CA THR A 125 -9.69 24.40 -6.68
C THR A 125 -8.21 24.04 -6.55
N GLY A 126 -7.87 22.78 -6.26
CA GLY A 126 -6.51 22.29 -6.15
C GLY A 126 -5.85 22.50 -4.78
N ILE A 127 -6.58 22.97 -3.77
CA ILE A 127 -6.09 23.00 -2.38
C ILE A 127 -5.99 21.57 -1.87
N ILE A 128 -4.80 21.20 -1.38
CA ILE A 128 -4.48 19.87 -0.88
C ILE A 128 -4.75 19.85 0.62
N TRP A 129 -5.57 18.91 1.05
CA TRP A 129 -5.83 18.59 2.45
C TRP A 129 -4.97 17.41 2.85
N VAL A 130 -4.33 17.49 4.01
CA VAL A 130 -3.43 16.46 4.54
C VAL A 130 -3.95 16.02 5.90
N SER A 131 -4.00 14.71 6.15
CA SER A 131 -4.32 14.14 7.46
C SER A 131 -3.06 14.05 8.31
N ASP A 132 -2.94 14.88 9.34
CA ASP A 132 -1.78 14.92 10.22
C ASP A 132 -2.02 14.00 11.43
N ASN A 133 -1.65 12.72 11.27
CA ASN A 133 -1.94 11.67 12.26
C ASN A 133 -1.39 12.03 13.64
N GLY A 134 -0.14 12.51 13.70
CA GLY A 134 0.57 12.76 14.95
C GLY A 134 0.05 13.94 15.76
N THR A 135 -0.68 14.88 15.15
CA THR A 135 -1.24 16.07 15.82
C THR A 135 -2.76 16.07 15.88
N GLY A 136 -3.43 15.16 15.17
CA GLY A 136 -4.89 15.02 15.21
C GLY A 136 -5.64 16.11 14.46
N VAL A 137 -5.04 16.67 13.42
CA VAL A 137 -5.63 17.71 12.60
C VAL A 137 -5.56 17.39 11.11
N SER A 138 -6.16 18.25 10.31
CA SER A 138 -5.89 18.33 8.88
C SER A 138 -5.41 19.72 8.53
N THR A 139 -4.18 19.80 8.02
CA THR A 139 -3.58 20.98 7.39
C THR A 139 -3.94 21.07 5.91
N LEU A 140 -3.82 22.28 5.37
CA LEU A 140 -4.16 22.60 3.99
C LEU A 140 -3.02 23.34 3.31
N TYR A 141 -2.66 22.93 2.10
CA TYR A 141 -1.59 23.52 1.32
C TYR A 141 -2.06 23.92 -0.08
N ASN A 142 -1.51 25.03 -0.57
CA ASN A 142 -1.50 25.30 -2.00
C ASN A 142 -0.51 24.35 -2.69
N GLN A 143 -0.65 24.24 -4.01
CA GLN A 143 0.24 23.44 -4.86
C GLN A 143 1.71 23.91 -4.86
N ASP A 144 1.98 25.16 -4.45
CA ASP A 144 3.34 25.66 -4.25
C ASP A 144 3.92 25.35 -2.86
N GLY A 145 3.21 24.56 -2.04
CA GLY A 145 3.64 24.20 -0.70
C GLY A 145 3.23 25.18 0.40
N THR A 146 2.65 26.34 0.06
CA THR A 146 2.30 27.34 1.06
C THR A 146 1.08 26.90 1.89
N ALA A 147 1.22 26.96 3.23
CA ALA A 147 0.15 26.60 4.16
C ALA A 147 -1.02 27.61 4.11
N ARG A 148 -2.23 27.09 4.26
CA ARG A 148 -3.42 27.90 4.52
C ARG A 148 -3.61 28.06 6.03
N SER A 149 -4.28 29.14 6.43
CA SER A 149 -4.51 29.44 7.85
C SER A 149 -5.54 28.52 8.52
N LEU A 150 -6.40 27.86 7.73
CA LEU A 150 -7.37 26.91 8.26
C LEU A 150 -6.63 25.63 8.65
N VAL A 151 -6.85 25.18 9.88
CA VAL A 151 -6.50 23.86 10.37
C VAL A 151 -7.78 23.25 10.94
N VAL A 152 -8.12 22.04 10.52
CA VAL A 152 -9.34 21.36 10.99
C VAL A 152 -8.97 20.33 12.03
N THR A 153 -9.52 20.47 13.23
CA THR A 153 -9.36 19.45 14.29
C THR A 153 -10.17 18.21 13.96
N ILE A 154 -9.54 17.04 14.01
CA ILE A 154 -10.22 15.76 13.79
C ILE A 154 -10.62 15.17 15.15
N PRO A 155 -11.90 14.80 15.35
CA PRO A 155 -12.36 14.29 16.63
C PRO A 155 -11.78 12.90 16.91
N THR A 156 -11.69 12.56 18.18
CA THR A 156 -11.35 11.20 18.63
C THR A 156 -12.60 10.33 18.72
N SER A 157 -12.44 9.03 18.54
CA SER A 157 -13.42 8.04 18.97
C SER A 157 -13.71 8.16 20.47
N LYS A 158 -14.87 7.67 20.92
CA LYS A 158 -15.24 7.74 22.35
C LYS A 158 -14.29 6.96 23.26
N GLN A 159 -13.53 5.99 22.75
CA GLN A 159 -12.57 5.22 23.55
C GLN A 159 -11.16 5.80 23.52
N ASN A 160 -10.82 6.57 22.50
CA ASN A 160 -9.54 7.26 22.43
C ASN A 160 -9.47 8.37 23.52
N ARG A 161 -8.32 8.45 24.19
CA ARG A 161 -8.03 9.39 25.30
C ARG A 161 -6.86 10.34 24.97
N GLY A 162 -6.23 10.15 23.81
CA GLY A 162 -5.18 10.99 23.29
C GLY A 162 -5.74 12.07 22.37
N THR A 163 -4.97 12.41 21.35
CA THR A 163 -5.37 13.28 20.25
C THR A 163 -6.05 12.47 19.14
N GLY A 164 -6.70 13.17 18.20
CA GLY A 164 -7.14 12.55 16.96
C GLY A 164 -5.96 11.90 16.24
N ASN A 165 -6.24 10.86 15.45
CA ASN A 165 -5.24 10.10 14.69
C ASN A 165 -5.77 9.84 13.26
N PRO A 166 -6.02 10.92 12.49
CA PRO A 166 -6.52 10.79 11.12
C PRO A 166 -5.52 10.05 10.23
N THR A 167 -6.05 9.27 9.29
CA THR A 167 -5.26 8.53 8.30
C THR A 167 -5.66 8.93 6.89
N GLY A 168 -6.73 8.34 6.35
CA GLY A 168 -7.27 8.69 5.04
C GLY A 168 -8.17 9.92 5.08
N VAL A 169 -8.12 10.72 4.02
CA VAL A 169 -9.08 11.80 3.74
C VAL A 169 -9.59 11.68 2.30
N VAL A 170 -10.87 11.97 2.09
CA VAL A 170 -11.49 12.02 0.76
C VAL A 170 -12.25 13.33 0.58
N PHE A 171 -12.16 13.90 -0.62
CA PHE A 171 -13.06 14.98 -1.03
C PHE A 171 -14.41 14.41 -1.44
N ASN A 172 -15.50 14.93 -0.87
CA ASN A 172 -16.86 14.56 -1.21
C ASN A 172 -17.50 15.65 -2.09
N GLY A 173 -17.64 15.35 -3.37
CA GLY A 173 -18.35 16.20 -4.35
C GLY A 173 -19.87 16.00 -4.40
N THR A 174 -20.43 15.17 -3.52
CA THR A 174 -21.86 14.79 -3.53
C THR A 174 -22.68 15.59 -2.50
N GLN A 175 -23.99 15.36 -2.47
CA GLN A 175 -24.91 15.89 -1.45
C GLN A 175 -25.18 14.90 -0.30
N PHE A 176 -24.49 13.76 -0.31
CA PHE A 176 -24.62 12.69 0.68
C PHE A 176 -23.57 12.84 1.78
N PHE A 177 -23.49 11.85 2.69
CA PHE A 177 -22.54 11.83 3.79
C PHE A 177 -22.70 13.06 4.69
N GLN A 178 -23.92 13.27 5.19
CA GLN A 178 -24.23 14.40 6.05
C GLN A 178 -23.64 14.24 7.45
N VAL A 179 -23.13 15.34 7.98
CA VAL A 179 -22.72 15.46 9.38
C VAL A 179 -23.57 16.50 10.09
N THR A 180 -23.88 16.24 11.37
CA THR A 180 -24.78 17.09 12.15
C THR A 180 -24.15 17.47 13.50
N LYS A 181 -24.17 18.76 13.83
CA LYS A 181 -23.82 19.27 15.16
C LYS A 181 -24.82 20.33 15.59
N ASN A 182 -25.33 20.22 16.82
CA ASN A 182 -26.24 21.20 17.43
C ASN A 182 -27.47 21.54 16.56
N GLY A 183 -28.01 20.56 15.82
CA GLY A 183 -29.18 20.75 14.96
C GLY A 183 -28.89 21.30 13.55
N THR A 184 -27.65 21.68 13.25
CA THR A 184 -27.23 22.04 11.88
C THR A 184 -26.65 20.81 11.18
N SER A 185 -27.17 20.50 9.99
CA SER A 185 -26.70 19.40 9.14
C SER A 185 -26.27 19.91 7.77
N ALA A 186 -25.18 19.35 7.24
CA ALA A 186 -24.72 19.59 5.87
C ALA A 186 -23.91 18.39 5.36
N PRO A 187 -23.84 18.15 4.03
CA PRO A 187 -22.93 17.15 3.46
C PRO A 187 -21.48 17.51 3.79
N ALA A 188 -20.70 16.55 4.30
CA ALA A 188 -19.28 16.77 4.54
C ALA A 188 -18.57 17.07 3.21
N PHE A 189 -17.70 18.10 3.15
CA PHE A 189 -16.86 18.33 1.97
C PHE A 189 -15.59 17.48 2.01
N PHE A 190 -15.09 17.21 3.22
CA PHE A 190 -13.98 16.29 3.46
C PHE A 190 -14.41 15.28 4.50
N ILE A 191 -14.14 14.01 4.22
CA ILE A 191 -14.44 12.90 5.12
C ILE A 191 -13.11 12.25 5.50
N PHE A 192 -12.92 12.02 6.79
CA PHE A 192 -11.70 11.49 7.39
C PHE A 192 -11.99 10.14 8.02
N VAL A 193 -11.03 9.23 7.95
CA VAL A 193 -10.99 8.00 8.74
C VAL A 193 -9.79 8.04 9.67
N SER A 194 -9.88 7.37 10.82
CA SER A 194 -8.85 7.40 11.85
C SER A 194 -8.53 6.01 12.38
N GLU A 195 -7.31 5.80 12.89
CA GLU A 195 -6.88 4.48 13.40
C GLU A 195 -7.65 4.05 14.64
N ASP A 196 -8.30 4.99 15.32
CA ASP A 196 -9.18 4.70 16.45
C ASP A 196 -10.58 4.21 16.04
N GLY A 197 -10.80 3.91 14.76
CA GLY A 197 -12.04 3.33 14.25
C GLY A 197 -13.17 4.34 14.06
N SER A 198 -12.86 5.64 13.99
CA SER A 198 -13.85 6.68 13.72
C SER A 198 -13.88 7.12 12.24
N ILE A 199 -15.06 7.52 11.79
CA ILE A 199 -15.27 8.22 10.51
C ILE A 199 -15.88 9.58 10.86
N SER A 200 -15.29 10.67 10.37
CA SER A 200 -15.75 12.03 10.62
C SER A 200 -15.81 12.84 9.34
N GLY A 201 -16.65 13.87 9.32
CA GLY A 201 -16.81 14.75 8.16
C GLY A 201 -16.75 16.22 8.55
N TRP A 202 -16.19 17.05 7.69
CA TRP A 202 -16.08 18.49 7.89
C TRP A 202 -16.93 19.27 6.88
N ASN A 203 -17.72 20.22 7.40
CA ASN A 203 -18.38 21.26 6.61
C ASN A 203 -18.37 22.56 7.42
N PRO A 204 -17.89 23.69 6.85
CA PRO A 204 -17.73 24.94 7.60
C PRO A 204 -19.06 25.54 8.07
N THR A 205 -20.19 25.14 7.48
CA THR A 205 -21.53 25.56 7.92
C THR A 205 -21.95 24.86 9.20
N VAL A 206 -21.44 23.65 9.46
CA VAL A 206 -21.73 22.86 10.66
C VAL A 206 -20.76 23.26 11.78
N ASP A 207 -19.47 23.30 11.47
CA ASP A 207 -18.42 23.81 12.36
C ASP A 207 -17.21 24.29 11.54
N PRO A 208 -16.76 25.55 11.70
CA PRO A 208 -15.74 26.14 10.85
C PRO A 208 -14.35 25.49 11.00
N THR A 209 -14.03 24.88 12.15
CA THR A 209 -12.66 24.39 12.44
C THR A 209 -12.61 22.97 13.02
N ASN A 210 -13.74 22.27 13.15
CA ASN A 210 -13.77 20.92 13.70
C ASN A 210 -14.54 19.97 12.77
N ALA A 211 -13.97 18.82 12.46
CA ALA A 211 -14.72 17.73 11.85
C ALA A 211 -15.69 17.10 12.87
N ILE A 212 -16.76 16.49 12.37
CA ILE A 212 -17.86 15.95 13.18
C ILE A 212 -17.90 14.44 12.97
N ILE A 213 -17.89 13.68 14.07
CA ILE A 213 -17.96 12.23 14.02
C ILE A 213 -19.31 11.77 13.44
N ALA A 214 -19.27 10.90 12.45
CA ALA A 214 -20.43 10.27 11.81
C ALA A 214 -20.55 8.78 12.23
N VAL A 215 -19.42 8.09 12.35
CA VAL A 215 -19.33 6.69 12.79
C VAL A 215 -18.27 6.58 13.88
N ASP A 216 -18.59 5.85 14.96
CA ASP A 216 -17.67 5.61 16.09
C ASP A 216 -17.57 4.11 16.39
N ASN A 217 -16.82 3.41 15.53
CA ASN A 217 -16.51 1.99 15.69
C ASN A 217 -15.30 1.74 16.60
N GLY A 218 -14.66 2.80 17.11
CA GLY A 218 -13.70 2.71 18.21
C GLY A 218 -14.32 2.19 19.50
N THR A 219 -15.66 2.14 19.57
CA THR A 219 -16.38 1.48 20.66
C THR A 219 -16.40 -0.05 20.57
N ASN A 220 -16.04 -0.62 19.42
CA ASN A 220 -15.97 -2.07 19.24
C ASN A 220 -14.74 -2.67 19.95
N HIS A 221 -14.85 -3.94 20.34
CA HIS A 221 -13.84 -4.62 21.13
C HIS A 221 -13.39 -5.95 20.52
N GLY A 222 -12.19 -6.39 20.90
CA GLY A 222 -11.63 -7.68 20.50
C GLY A 222 -11.53 -7.80 18.99
N VAL A 223 -12.02 -8.91 18.43
CA VAL A 223 -11.91 -9.21 16.99
C VAL A 223 -12.66 -8.24 16.07
N ASN A 224 -13.56 -7.42 16.62
CA ASN A 224 -14.35 -6.43 15.88
C ASN A 224 -13.79 -5.01 16.04
N HIS A 225 -12.67 -4.83 16.74
CA HIS A 225 -12.00 -3.54 16.84
C HIS A 225 -11.69 -3.01 15.43
N ALA A 226 -11.84 -1.70 15.23
CA ALA A 226 -11.62 -1.07 13.94
C ALA A 226 -10.33 -0.25 13.96
N VAL A 227 -9.51 -0.44 12.92
CA VAL A 227 -8.30 0.37 12.69
C VAL A 227 -8.34 0.82 11.24
N TYR A 228 -8.82 2.05 11.00
CA TYR A 228 -8.97 2.55 9.64
C TYR A 228 -7.70 3.18 9.13
N LYS A 229 -7.21 2.69 7.99
CA LYS A 229 -5.94 3.12 7.40
C LYS A 229 -6.12 4.04 6.20
N SER A 230 -7.19 3.87 5.41
CA SER A 230 -7.46 4.70 4.24
C SER A 230 -8.93 4.57 3.79
N ALA A 231 -9.38 5.47 2.92
CA ALA A 231 -10.73 5.45 2.35
C ALA A 231 -10.77 5.99 0.91
N THR A 232 -11.80 5.58 0.17
CA THR A 232 -12.15 6.16 -1.14
C THR A 232 -13.67 6.22 -1.31
N LEU A 233 -14.14 7.02 -2.25
CA LEU A 233 -15.54 7.05 -2.68
C LEU A 233 -15.70 6.31 -4.02
N GLY A 234 -16.90 5.79 -4.27
CA GLY A 234 -17.27 5.23 -5.58
C GLY A 234 -18.77 5.11 -5.76
N VAL A 235 -19.19 4.78 -6.99
CA VAL A 235 -20.60 4.65 -7.34
C VAL A 235 -20.87 3.22 -7.78
N ALA A 236 -21.88 2.59 -7.18
CA ALA A 236 -22.34 1.26 -7.57
C ALA A 236 -23.87 1.27 -7.71
N ASN A 237 -24.37 0.74 -8.83
CA ASN A 237 -25.81 0.68 -9.12
C ASN A 237 -26.53 2.04 -8.96
N GLY A 238 -25.85 3.15 -9.28
CA GLY A 238 -26.39 4.50 -9.17
C GLY A 238 -26.40 5.11 -7.76
N HIS A 239 -25.83 4.43 -6.76
CA HIS A 239 -25.70 4.91 -5.39
C HIS A 239 -24.24 5.19 -5.03
N ASN A 240 -24.02 6.19 -4.17
CA ASN A 240 -22.68 6.53 -3.68
C ASN A 240 -22.32 5.69 -2.47
N PHE A 241 -21.08 5.22 -2.44
CA PHE A 241 -20.54 4.46 -1.34
C PHE A 241 -19.17 5.01 -0.93
N MET A 242 -18.87 4.84 0.34
CA MET A 242 -17.54 5.03 0.89
C MET A 242 -16.97 3.66 1.25
N PHE A 243 -15.74 3.39 0.82
CA PHE A 243 -15.01 2.17 1.10
C PHE A 243 -13.85 2.48 2.02
N VAL A 244 -13.70 1.72 3.11
CA VAL A 244 -12.75 1.99 4.18
C VAL A 244 -11.91 0.76 4.45
N SER A 245 -10.59 0.91 4.38
CA SER A 245 -9.65 -0.15 4.76
C SER A 245 -9.64 -0.31 6.29
N ASN A 246 -10.27 -1.37 6.81
CA ASN A 246 -10.17 -1.77 8.21
C ASN A 246 -9.08 -2.82 8.39
N PHE A 247 -7.92 -2.36 8.83
CA PHE A 247 -6.74 -3.20 8.95
C PHE A 247 -6.97 -4.32 9.97
N HIS A 248 -7.53 -3.99 11.15
CA HIS A 248 -7.68 -4.95 12.23
C HIS A 248 -8.57 -6.16 11.87
N THR A 249 -9.70 -5.90 11.22
CA THR A 249 -10.63 -6.96 10.79
C THR A 249 -10.19 -7.63 9.49
N GLY A 250 -9.27 -7.02 8.75
CA GLY A 250 -8.80 -7.50 7.45
C GLY A 250 -9.81 -7.31 6.33
N GLN A 251 -10.73 -6.36 6.48
CA GLN A 251 -11.85 -6.14 5.55
C GLN A 251 -11.85 -4.71 5.00
N VAL A 252 -12.34 -4.56 3.77
CA VAL A 252 -12.80 -3.26 3.29
C VAL A 252 -14.27 -3.12 3.69
N GLU A 253 -14.54 -2.17 4.58
CA GLU A 253 -15.90 -1.85 5.00
C GLU A 253 -16.57 -0.92 3.99
N THR A 254 -17.87 -1.10 3.75
CA THR A 254 -18.65 -0.26 2.84
C THR A 254 -19.67 0.53 3.64
N TYR A 255 -19.82 1.82 3.34
CA TYR A 255 -20.79 2.72 3.95
C TYR A 255 -21.66 3.35 2.88
N ASP A 256 -22.97 3.39 3.12
CA ASP A 256 -23.94 4.02 2.23
C ASP A 256 -23.92 5.56 2.36
N GLU A 257 -24.77 6.22 1.56
CA GLU A 257 -24.95 7.67 1.49
C GLU A 257 -25.28 8.36 2.83
N SER A 258 -25.66 7.60 3.86
CA SER A 258 -25.98 8.08 5.20
C SER A 258 -25.03 7.55 6.27
N PHE A 259 -23.84 7.06 5.89
CA PHE A 259 -22.86 6.43 6.78
C PHE A 259 -23.37 5.15 7.47
N HIS A 260 -24.37 4.45 6.93
CA HIS A 260 -24.70 3.12 7.43
C HIS A 260 -23.77 2.10 6.80
N GLN A 261 -23.16 1.26 7.64
CA GLN A 261 -22.34 0.16 7.16
C GLN A 261 -23.21 -0.86 6.41
N VAL A 262 -22.81 -1.19 5.20
CA VAL A 262 -23.41 -2.22 4.33
C VAL A 262 -22.31 -3.20 3.89
N SER A 263 -22.70 -4.37 3.40
CA SER A 263 -21.73 -5.38 2.96
C SER A 263 -22.28 -6.21 1.79
N PRO A 264 -22.35 -5.63 0.57
CA PRO A 264 -22.94 -6.33 -0.57
C PRO A 264 -22.10 -7.54 -1.02
N ASN A 265 -20.81 -7.37 -1.33
CA ASN A 265 -19.92 -8.46 -1.79
C ASN A 265 -18.58 -8.58 -1.03
N GLY A 266 -18.33 -7.70 -0.04
CA GLY A 266 -17.30 -7.88 0.98
C GLY A 266 -15.84 -7.70 0.57
N PHE A 267 -15.53 -7.35 -0.69
CA PHE A 267 -14.16 -7.09 -1.16
C PHE A 267 -13.19 -8.25 -0.87
N VAL A 268 -13.64 -9.48 -1.08
CA VAL A 268 -12.88 -10.68 -0.72
C VAL A 268 -12.08 -11.21 -1.90
N ASP A 269 -10.77 -11.31 -1.71
CA ASP A 269 -9.91 -12.16 -2.52
C ASP A 269 -9.80 -13.54 -1.87
N PRO A 270 -10.38 -14.61 -2.48
CA PRO A 270 -10.45 -15.93 -1.87
C PRO A 270 -9.09 -16.61 -1.70
N ASN A 271 -8.05 -16.10 -2.36
CA ASN A 271 -6.71 -16.68 -2.33
C ASN A 271 -5.71 -15.76 -1.62
N LEU A 272 -6.16 -14.72 -0.90
CA LEU A 272 -5.26 -13.84 -0.15
C LEU A 272 -4.64 -14.64 1.00
N PRO A 273 -3.30 -14.68 1.11
CA PRO A 273 -2.67 -15.36 2.24
C PRO A 273 -3.15 -14.77 3.57
N ALA A 274 -3.38 -15.64 4.55
CA ALA A 274 -3.76 -15.21 5.88
C ALA A 274 -2.70 -14.29 6.51
N GLY A 275 -3.14 -13.32 7.29
CA GLY A 275 -2.27 -12.33 7.94
C GLY A 275 -1.93 -11.13 7.07
N TYR A 276 -2.66 -10.91 5.97
CA TYR A 276 -2.63 -9.66 5.19
C TYR A 276 -3.97 -8.95 5.30
N ALA A 277 -3.95 -7.61 5.34
CA ALA A 277 -5.14 -6.77 5.49
C ALA A 277 -5.07 -5.52 4.60
N PRO A 278 -6.24 -4.96 4.20
CA PRO A 278 -6.31 -3.73 3.41
C PRO A 278 -5.59 -2.57 4.09
N PHE A 279 -4.70 -1.89 3.38
CA PHE A 279 -3.87 -0.81 3.91
C PHE A 279 -4.20 0.52 3.22
N GLY A 280 -3.82 0.67 1.95
CA GLY A 280 -4.22 1.76 1.06
C GLY A 280 -5.40 1.38 0.15
N ILE A 281 -6.20 2.36 -0.25
CA ILE A 281 -7.34 2.16 -1.15
C ILE A 281 -7.58 3.39 -2.03
N ARG A 282 -7.83 3.18 -3.33
CA ARG A 282 -8.15 4.24 -4.30
C ARG A 282 -9.16 3.76 -5.33
N ASN A 283 -10.00 4.66 -5.80
CA ASN A 283 -10.86 4.44 -6.96
C ASN A 283 -10.21 5.05 -8.21
N PHE A 284 -9.90 4.22 -9.20
CA PHE A 284 -9.42 4.65 -10.51
C PHE A 284 -10.40 4.14 -11.57
N ASN A 285 -11.08 5.05 -12.26
CA ASN A 285 -11.97 4.70 -13.39
C ASN A 285 -13.02 3.61 -13.04
N ASP A 286 -13.65 3.72 -11.88
CA ASP A 286 -14.65 2.77 -11.34
C ASP A 286 -14.10 1.36 -11.00
N GLU A 287 -12.78 1.22 -10.94
CA GLU A 287 -12.11 0.08 -10.32
C GLU A 287 -11.51 0.51 -8.95
N ILE A 288 -11.75 -0.30 -7.92
CA ILE A 288 -11.23 -0.08 -6.57
C ILE A 288 -9.94 -0.87 -6.41
N PHE A 289 -8.82 -0.15 -6.35
CA PHE A 289 -7.49 -0.69 -6.09
C PHE A 289 -7.27 -0.68 -4.59
N VAL A 290 -6.89 -1.83 -4.04
CA VAL A 290 -6.66 -2.01 -2.61
C VAL A 290 -5.27 -2.63 -2.45
N THR A 291 -4.39 -1.94 -1.72
CA THR A 291 -3.13 -2.54 -1.29
C THR A 291 -3.36 -3.34 -0.01
N TYR A 292 -2.62 -4.43 0.15
CA TYR A 292 -2.67 -5.25 1.36
C TYR A 292 -1.28 -5.36 1.96
N ALA A 293 -1.14 -5.05 3.24
CA ALA A 293 0.09 -5.19 4.00
C ALA A 293 -0.03 -6.34 5.01
N LYS A 294 1.12 -6.92 5.37
CA LYS A 294 1.18 -7.99 6.36
C LYS A 294 0.91 -7.41 7.75
N GLN A 295 0.06 -8.05 8.54
CA GLN A 295 -0.27 -7.60 9.88
C GLN A 295 0.75 -8.07 10.92
N ASP A 296 0.93 -7.25 11.95
CA ASP A 296 1.54 -7.65 13.20
C ASP A 296 0.60 -8.58 14.00
N HIS A 297 1.06 -9.05 15.17
CA HIS A 297 0.26 -9.95 15.99
C HIS A 297 -0.96 -9.24 16.61
N ALA A 298 -0.87 -7.93 16.92
CA ALA A 298 -1.99 -7.15 17.44
C ALA A 298 -3.01 -6.80 16.35
N LYS A 299 -2.65 -6.96 15.07
CA LYS A 299 -3.42 -6.51 13.91
C LYS A 299 -3.70 -5.00 13.97
N HIS A 300 -2.75 -4.23 14.48
CA HIS A 300 -2.83 -2.78 14.53
C HIS A 300 -1.94 -2.17 13.45
N ASP A 301 -0.74 -2.72 13.31
CA ASP A 301 0.32 -2.19 12.46
C ASP A 301 0.79 -3.22 11.45
N ASP A 302 1.40 -2.75 10.39
CA ASP A 302 2.02 -3.61 9.41
C ASP A 302 3.34 -4.20 9.94
N VAL A 303 3.77 -5.28 9.28
CA VAL A 303 5.12 -5.80 9.39
C VAL A 303 5.81 -5.53 8.06
N PRO A 304 6.70 -4.54 7.98
CA PRO A 304 7.41 -4.25 6.75
C PRO A 304 8.41 -5.36 6.42
N GLY A 305 8.68 -5.54 5.14
CA GLY A 305 9.65 -6.48 4.61
C GLY A 305 9.51 -6.67 3.09
N PRO A 306 10.61 -6.98 2.39
CA PRO A 306 10.57 -7.27 0.96
C PRO A 306 9.56 -8.37 0.62
N GLY A 307 8.64 -8.09 -0.28
CA GLY A 307 7.56 -8.99 -0.70
C GLY A 307 6.39 -9.09 0.27
N PHE A 308 6.34 -8.27 1.33
CA PHE A 308 5.19 -8.23 2.25
C PHE A 308 4.13 -7.26 1.77
N GLY A 309 3.57 -7.55 0.59
CA GLY A 309 2.44 -6.81 0.08
C GLY A 309 1.72 -7.45 -1.10
N PHE A 310 0.50 -7.00 -1.35
CA PHE A 310 -0.30 -7.31 -2.54
C PHE A 310 -1.04 -6.07 -3.01
N VAL A 311 -1.45 -6.08 -4.28
CA VAL A 311 -2.43 -5.13 -4.82
C VAL A 311 -3.55 -5.92 -5.48
N ASN A 312 -4.78 -5.74 -5.02
CA ASN A 312 -5.97 -6.33 -5.62
C ASN A 312 -6.85 -5.25 -6.23
N VAL A 313 -7.64 -5.65 -7.22
CA VAL A 313 -8.58 -4.79 -7.92
C VAL A 313 -9.97 -5.38 -7.84
N PHE A 314 -10.94 -4.54 -7.48
CA PHE A 314 -12.35 -4.85 -7.33
C PHE A 314 -13.18 -3.90 -8.18
N ASP A 315 -14.43 -4.26 -8.47
CA ASP A 315 -15.41 -3.26 -8.92
C ASP A 315 -15.97 -2.47 -7.73
N THR A 316 -16.73 -1.41 -8.01
CA THR A 316 -17.40 -0.61 -6.96
C THR A 316 -18.50 -1.36 -6.21
N SER A 317 -18.94 -2.52 -6.69
CA SER A 317 -19.86 -3.40 -5.95
C SER A 317 -19.13 -4.33 -4.98
N GLY A 318 -17.79 -4.29 -4.94
CA GLY A 318 -16.95 -5.11 -4.09
C GLY A 318 -16.67 -6.51 -4.64
N ASN A 319 -16.93 -6.77 -5.92
CA ASN A 319 -16.56 -8.04 -6.55
C ASN A 319 -15.07 -8.03 -6.88
N PHE A 320 -14.39 -9.13 -6.55
CA PHE A 320 -12.99 -9.32 -6.90
C PHE A 320 -12.83 -9.49 -8.41
N LEU A 321 -12.03 -8.60 -9.03
CA LEU A 321 -11.73 -8.66 -10.46
C LEU A 321 -10.42 -9.41 -10.69
N ARG A 322 -9.35 -9.01 -9.99
CA ARG A 322 -8.02 -9.63 -10.12
C ARG A 322 -7.12 -9.30 -8.93
N ARG A 323 -6.15 -10.18 -8.71
CA ARG A 323 -4.92 -9.83 -7.99
C ARG A 323 -3.95 -9.25 -9.01
N LEU A 324 -3.64 -7.96 -8.87
CA LEU A 324 -2.80 -7.23 -9.82
C LEU A 324 -1.32 -7.51 -9.55
N VAL A 325 -0.88 -7.31 -8.31
CA VAL A 325 0.54 -7.49 -7.94
C VAL A 325 0.63 -8.39 -6.71
N SER A 326 1.58 -9.32 -6.72
CA SER A 326 1.85 -10.24 -5.61
C SER A 326 3.30 -10.11 -5.16
N GLN A 327 3.51 -9.64 -3.94
CA GLN A 327 4.82 -9.64 -3.29
C GLN A 327 5.87 -8.90 -4.14
N GLY A 328 7.05 -9.47 -4.32
CA GLY A 328 8.12 -8.88 -5.14
C GLY A 328 8.62 -7.58 -4.54
N ASN A 329 8.51 -6.48 -5.28
CA ASN A 329 8.95 -5.16 -4.85
C ASN A 329 7.98 -4.49 -3.86
N LEU A 330 6.87 -5.12 -3.50
CA LEU A 330 5.93 -4.58 -2.52
C LEU A 330 6.45 -4.79 -1.09
N ASN A 331 6.38 -3.72 -0.28
CA ASN A 331 6.85 -3.70 1.10
C ASN A 331 5.95 -2.76 1.92
N ALA A 332 4.94 -3.33 2.59
CA ALA A 332 3.86 -2.56 3.21
C ALA A 332 3.30 -1.46 2.28
N PRO A 333 2.79 -1.81 1.08
CA PRO A 333 2.35 -0.81 0.10
C PRO A 333 1.14 -0.04 0.60
N TRP A 334 1.15 1.29 0.55
CA TRP A 334 0.02 2.14 0.95
C TRP A 334 -0.37 3.13 -0.16
N GLY A 335 0.59 3.93 -0.63
CA GLY A 335 0.36 4.96 -1.65
C GLY A 335 -0.01 4.36 -3.00
N LEU A 336 -1.06 4.88 -3.61
CA LEU A 336 -1.51 4.52 -4.95
C LEU A 336 -1.77 5.77 -5.77
N ALA A 337 -1.10 5.90 -6.91
CA ALA A 337 -1.33 6.98 -7.86
C ALA A 337 -1.37 6.43 -9.29
N LEU A 338 -2.43 6.74 -10.03
CA LEU A 338 -2.46 6.53 -11.48
C LEU A 338 -1.92 7.80 -12.16
N VAL A 339 -0.68 7.72 -12.64
CA VAL A 339 0.04 8.84 -13.24
C VAL A 339 -0.15 8.79 -14.75
N GLU A 340 -0.57 9.92 -15.33
CA GLU A 340 -0.88 10.10 -16.76
C GLU A 340 -1.90 9.10 -17.35
N GLY A 341 -2.65 8.41 -16.48
CA GLY A 341 -3.65 7.41 -16.89
C GLY A 341 -3.07 6.07 -17.34
N SER A 342 -1.75 5.89 -17.32
CA SER A 342 -1.07 4.72 -17.88
C SER A 342 -0.20 3.97 -16.88
N ASN A 343 0.31 4.65 -15.85
CA ASN A 343 1.31 4.10 -14.94
C ASN A 343 0.77 4.08 -13.50
N LEU A 344 0.67 2.88 -12.91
CA LEU A 344 0.32 2.74 -11.50
C LEU A 344 1.57 2.86 -10.65
N TRP A 345 1.72 3.98 -9.96
CA TRP A 345 2.75 4.17 -8.95
C TRP A 345 2.25 3.60 -7.62
N VAL A 346 3.06 2.74 -7.03
CA VAL A 346 2.83 2.14 -5.72
C VAL A 346 3.93 2.61 -4.77
N GLY A 347 3.55 3.39 -3.77
CA GLY A 347 4.42 3.84 -2.68
C GLY A 347 4.47 2.80 -1.56
N ASN A 348 5.67 2.35 -1.23
CA ASN A 348 5.91 1.42 -0.13
C ASN A 348 6.21 2.19 1.15
N PHE A 349 5.40 2.00 2.18
CA PHE A 349 5.69 2.55 3.51
C PHE A 349 6.98 1.93 4.09
N GLY A 350 7.13 0.61 3.94
CA GLY A 350 8.17 -0.15 4.65
C GLY A 350 9.60 0.03 4.16
N ASP A 351 9.81 0.56 2.94
CA ASP A 351 11.14 0.94 2.46
C ASP A 351 11.18 2.31 1.77
N GLY A 352 10.05 3.00 1.62
CA GLY A 352 10.01 4.32 1.03
C GLY A 352 10.18 4.36 -0.49
N LEU A 353 10.31 3.23 -1.15
CA LEU A 353 10.49 3.17 -2.60
C LEU A 353 9.15 3.34 -3.32
N ILE A 354 9.21 3.89 -4.53
CA ILE A 354 8.07 4.00 -5.43
C ILE A 354 8.31 3.09 -6.63
N ASN A 355 7.44 2.09 -6.79
CA ASN A 355 7.51 1.13 -7.89
C ASN A 355 6.35 1.37 -8.87
N VAL A 356 6.65 1.29 -10.16
CA VAL A 356 5.72 1.53 -11.26
C VAL A 356 5.29 0.21 -11.86
N TYR A 357 3.98 0.06 -12.05
CA TYR A 357 3.37 -1.12 -12.63
C TYR A 357 2.41 -0.73 -13.74
N ASP A 358 2.23 -1.65 -14.70
CA ASP A 358 1.12 -1.59 -15.63
C ASP A 358 -0.20 -1.82 -14.85
N PRO A 359 -1.17 -0.88 -14.88
CA PRO A 359 -2.38 -0.93 -14.06
C PRO A 359 -3.33 -2.07 -14.43
N MET A 360 -3.15 -2.69 -15.62
CA MET A 360 -4.00 -3.79 -16.05
C MET A 360 -3.41 -5.16 -15.77
N THR A 361 -2.15 -5.35 -16.12
CA THR A 361 -1.46 -6.63 -16.06
C THR A 361 -0.70 -6.82 -14.75
N GLY A 362 -0.38 -5.73 -14.04
CA GLY A 362 0.47 -5.74 -12.86
C GLY A 362 1.93 -6.02 -13.17
N ALA A 363 2.34 -5.95 -14.44
CA ALA A 363 3.72 -6.08 -14.84
C ALA A 363 4.55 -4.93 -14.25
N PHE A 364 5.65 -5.26 -13.60
CA PHE A 364 6.62 -4.27 -13.12
C PHE A 364 7.25 -3.55 -14.30
N ILE A 365 7.29 -2.22 -14.24
CA ILE A 365 7.89 -1.35 -15.24
C ILE A 365 9.26 -0.90 -14.73
N GLU A 366 9.28 -0.16 -13.61
CA GLU A 366 10.49 0.38 -13.02
C GLU A 366 10.33 0.76 -11.54
N THR A 367 11.44 1.07 -10.88
CA THR A 367 11.46 1.81 -9.62
C THR A 367 11.85 3.23 -9.97
N LEU A 368 11.21 4.25 -9.40
CA LEU A 368 11.56 5.64 -9.71
C LEU A 368 13.02 5.91 -9.33
N MET A 369 13.78 6.48 -10.26
CA MET A 369 15.22 6.74 -10.09
C MET A 369 15.50 8.23 -10.10
N ARG A 370 16.53 8.64 -9.36
CA ARG A 370 17.12 9.97 -9.42
C ARG A 370 18.12 10.05 -10.58
N ALA A 371 18.47 11.27 -10.98
CA ALA A 371 19.46 11.53 -12.03
C ALA A 371 20.86 10.91 -11.75
N ASP A 372 21.20 10.63 -10.49
CA ASP A 372 22.45 9.98 -10.09
C ASP A 372 22.41 8.44 -10.15
N GLY A 373 21.27 7.86 -10.55
CA GLY A 373 21.08 6.41 -10.65
C GLY A 373 20.74 5.72 -9.34
N THR A 374 20.43 6.45 -8.27
CA THR A 374 19.90 5.89 -7.02
C THR A 374 18.36 5.92 -7.00
N PRO A 375 17.68 4.99 -6.31
CA PRO A 375 16.23 5.05 -6.19
C PRO A 375 15.73 6.32 -5.50
N LEU A 376 14.62 6.88 -5.98
CA LEU A 376 13.88 7.89 -5.24
C LEU A 376 13.18 7.21 -4.05
N GLN A 377 13.50 7.68 -2.85
CA GLN A 377 13.13 7.02 -1.61
C GLN A 377 12.76 8.05 -0.53
N PHE A 378 11.66 7.79 0.19
CA PHE A 378 11.18 8.61 1.31
C PHE A 378 10.87 7.71 2.51
N ASP A 379 11.60 7.89 3.61
CA ASP A 379 11.34 7.17 4.86
C ASP A 379 9.89 7.35 5.31
N GLY A 380 9.18 6.25 5.62
CA GLY A 380 7.76 6.30 6.03
C GLY A 380 6.81 6.87 4.97
N LEU A 381 7.02 6.57 3.68
CA LEU A 381 6.17 7.06 2.59
C LEU A 381 4.71 6.59 2.73
N TRP A 382 3.79 7.55 2.86
CA TRP A 382 2.35 7.30 2.92
C TRP A 382 1.69 7.52 1.57
N ASP A 383 1.21 8.74 1.30
CA ASP A 383 0.33 9.00 0.16
C ASP A 383 1.06 9.52 -1.07
N LEU A 384 0.46 9.27 -2.23
CA LEU A 384 0.82 9.80 -3.53
C LEU A 384 -0.44 10.42 -4.15
N LEU A 385 -0.38 11.71 -4.49
CA LEU A 385 -1.50 12.46 -5.06
C LEU A 385 -1.07 13.16 -6.36
N PRO A 386 -1.39 12.58 -7.54
CA PRO A 386 -1.08 13.20 -8.81
C PRO A 386 -1.98 14.41 -9.04
N LEU A 387 -1.38 15.56 -9.34
CA LEU A 387 -2.04 16.81 -9.74
C LEU A 387 -1.24 17.44 -10.88
N GLY A 388 -1.74 18.53 -11.46
CA GLY A 388 -1.23 19.07 -12.73
C GLY A 388 0.27 19.37 -12.81
N SER A 389 0.96 19.61 -11.69
CA SER A 389 2.40 19.92 -11.66
C SER A 389 3.32 18.75 -11.28
N GLY A 390 2.77 17.59 -10.93
CA GLY A 390 3.54 16.44 -10.46
C GLY A 390 2.77 15.58 -9.47
N VAL A 391 3.49 14.71 -8.76
CA VAL A 391 2.91 13.81 -7.75
C VAL A 391 3.28 14.32 -6.38
N TYR A 392 2.30 14.79 -5.63
CA TYR A 392 2.51 15.20 -4.24
C TYR A 392 2.68 13.96 -3.38
N PHE A 393 3.48 14.06 -2.33
CA PHE A 393 3.70 12.97 -1.39
C PHE A 393 3.64 13.45 0.06
N THR A 394 3.33 12.52 0.94
CA THR A 394 3.43 12.66 2.39
C THR A 394 4.26 11.51 2.96
N ALA A 395 5.01 11.79 4.02
CA ALA A 395 5.82 10.77 4.68
C ALA A 395 5.95 11.02 6.18
N GLY A 396 5.80 9.96 6.97
CA GLY A 396 6.06 9.92 8.41
C GLY A 396 7.51 9.53 8.69
N ILE A 397 8.42 10.51 8.63
CA ILE A 397 9.86 10.25 8.77
C ILE A 397 10.28 10.00 10.23
N ALA A 398 11.43 9.36 10.40
CA ALA A 398 12.05 9.08 11.69
C ALA A 398 11.13 8.27 12.62
N ASP A 399 10.73 7.10 12.15
CA ASP A 399 9.76 6.22 12.83
C ASP A 399 8.47 6.98 13.16
N GLU A 400 7.95 7.72 12.17
CA GLU A 400 6.70 8.48 12.24
C GLU A 400 6.66 9.60 13.30
N ALA A 401 7.80 9.95 13.91
CA ALA A 401 7.87 11.01 14.90
C ALA A 401 7.73 12.42 14.28
N HIS A 402 7.93 12.54 12.98
CA HIS A 402 7.98 13.79 12.23
C HIS A 402 7.34 13.63 10.85
N GLY A 403 7.13 14.74 10.13
CA GLY A 403 6.45 14.73 8.84
C GLY A 403 7.20 15.42 7.70
N LEU A 404 6.90 14.96 6.49
CA LEU A 404 7.22 15.62 5.22
C LEU A 404 5.99 15.70 4.33
N PHE A 405 5.82 16.83 3.66
CA PHE A 405 4.93 17.02 2.53
C PHE A 405 5.72 17.68 1.40
N GLY A 406 5.60 17.15 0.19
CA GLY A 406 6.37 17.63 -0.95
C GLY A 406 5.77 17.21 -2.28
N ILE A 407 6.54 17.43 -3.34
CA ILE A 407 6.20 17.08 -4.72
C ILE A 407 7.34 16.35 -5.39
N ILE A 408 6.99 15.38 -6.23
CA ILE A 408 7.87 14.64 -7.14
C ILE A 408 7.61 15.14 -8.56
N THR A 409 8.67 15.42 -9.29
CA THR A 409 8.64 15.87 -10.69
C THR A 409 9.61 15.06 -11.53
N GLU A 410 9.25 14.83 -12.79
CA GLU A 410 10.14 14.27 -13.80
C GLU A 410 11.14 15.34 -14.28
N ASP A 411 12.39 14.95 -14.53
CA ASP A 411 13.55 15.82 -14.83
C ASP A 411 13.76 16.17 -16.32
#